data_AF-A0A4Q2Y795-F1
#
_entry.id   AF-A0A4Q2Y795-F1
#
_cell.length_a   1.000
_cell.length_b   1.000
_cell.length_c   1.000
_cell.angle_alpha   90.00
_cell.angle_beta   90.00
_cell.angle_gamma   90.00
#
_symmetry.space_group_name_H-M   'P 1'
#
loop_
_entity.id
_entity.type
_entity.pdbx_description
1 polymer ?
#
loop_
_entity_poly.entity_id
_entity_poly.type
_entity_poly.pdbx_seq_one_letter_code
_entity_poly.pdbx_strand_id
1 'polypeptide(L)'
;MKFPRVAMFAGFAAWTSSVAFAEGPFAPGSSYRTKPGAPSASGADTTQKPAPPARPVEELIRDLAAPAFRTREDATRSLWGLGDSALSALQQAAKAKDPEQAIRARELIRKIQLFITPDTDPAVTAMVERYEKATLNEKLDLFA
;
A
#
# COMPACT_ATOMS: atom_id res chain seq x y z
N MET A 1 10.95 37.55 -43.62
CA MET A 1 10.31 36.52 -44.47
C MET A 1 9.56 35.57 -43.53
N LYS A 2 8.23 35.66 -43.40
CA LYS A 2 7.17 34.99 -44.19
C LYS A 2 7.25 33.45 -44.10
N PHE A 3 6.38 32.87 -43.27
CA PHE A 3 6.13 31.42 -43.13
C PHE A 3 5.56 30.80 -44.41
N PRO A 4 5.62 29.46 -44.58
CA PRO A 4 4.37 28.72 -44.44
C PRO A 4 4.46 27.35 -43.71
N ARG A 5 3.24 26.85 -43.43
CA ARG A 5 2.77 25.76 -42.55
C ARG A 5 2.87 24.34 -43.17
N VAL A 6 2.33 23.37 -42.40
CA VAL A 6 1.71 22.05 -42.76
C VAL A 6 2.61 20.83 -42.43
N ALA A 7 2.19 19.69 -41.83
CA ALA A 7 0.92 19.04 -41.43
C ALA A 7 1.14 18.31 -40.07
N MET A 8 0.20 18.20 -39.12
CA MET A 8 -1.03 17.35 -39.03
C MET A 8 -0.84 15.81 -39.05
N PHE A 9 -1.24 15.18 -37.92
CA PHE A 9 -1.74 13.79 -37.71
C PHE A 9 -0.79 12.61 -38.06
N ALA A 10 -0.80 11.43 -37.43
CA ALA A 10 -1.64 10.73 -36.47
C ALA A 10 -0.83 9.57 -35.86
N GLY A 11 -1.28 8.98 -34.74
CA GLY A 11 -0.77 7.66 -34.34
C GLY A 11 -0.91 7.28 -32.87
N PHE A 12 -2.05 7.50 -32.23
CA PHE A 12 -2.38 6.82 -30.97
C PHE A 12 -2.87 5.41 -31.29
N ALA A 13 -2.03 4.40 -31.08
CA ALA A 13 -2.44 3.01 -31.17
C ALA A 13 -3.24 2.65 -29.91
N ALA A 14 -4.56 2.54 -30.08
CA ALA A 14 -5.46 1.98 -29.07
C ALA A 14 -5.27 0.46 -29.01
N TRP A 15 -4.87 -0.07 -27.86
CA TRP A 15 -4.97 -1.49 -27.55
C TRP A 15 -6.31 -1.71 -26.84
N THR A 16 -7.28 -2.28 -27.56
CA THR A 16 -8.55 -2.75 -26.98
C THR A 16 -8.45 -4.26 -26.81
N SER A 17 -8.05 -4.71 -25.62
CA SER A 17 -8.22 -6.12 -25.26
C SER A 17 -9.68 -6.37 -24.91
N SER A 18 -10.39 -6.97 -25.85
CA SER A 18 -11.70 -7.59 -25.60
C SER A 18 -11.49 -8.86 -24.77
N VAL A 19 -12.03 -8.89 -23.56
CA VAL A 19 -12.27 -10.15 -22.84
C VAL A 19 -13.76 -10.42 -22.93
N ALA A 20 -14.12 -11.40 -23.75
CA ALA A 20 -15.46 -11.97 -23.76
C ALA A 20 -15.65 -12.74 -22.44
N PHE A 21 -16.42 -12.17 -21.52
CA PHE A 21 -16.86 -12.85 -20.31
C PHE A 21 -18.05 -13.73 -20.68
N ALA A 22 -17.80 -15.04 -20.81
CA ALA A 22 -18.85 -16.03 -21.00
C ALA A 22 -19.59 -16.22 -19.67
N GLU A 23 -20.87 -15.83 -19.64
CA GLU A 23 -21.77 -16.12 -18.53
C GLU A 23 -22.04 -17.63 -18.46
N GLY A 24 -21.53 -18.27 -17.41
CA GLY A 24 -22.00 -19.59 -16.97
C GLY A 24 -23.11 -19.42 -15.93
N PRO A 25 -24.14 -20.28 -15.90
CA PRO A 25 -25.26 -20.17 -14.97
C PRO A 25 -24.81 -20.48 -13.54
N PHE A 26 -24.77 -19.46 -12.68
CA PHE A 26 -24.63 -19.61 -11.24
C PHE A 26 -25.92 -20.20 -10.65
N ALA A 27 -25.84 -21.41 -10.09
CA ALA A 27 -26.94 -22.08 -9.43
C ALA A 27 -27.32 -21.35 -8.12
N PRO A 28 -28.62 -21.05 -7.87
CA PRO A 28 -29.03 -20.41 -6.62
C PRO A 28 -29.12 -21.47 -5.51
N GLY A 29 -28.17 -21.45 -4.59
CA GLY A 29 -28.16 -22.37 -3.45
C GLY A 29 -27.18 -21.96 -2.36
N SER A 30 -27.35 -20.79 -1.76
CA SER A 30 -26.71 -20.48 -0.47
C SER A 30 -27.62 -19.62 0.39
N SER A 31 -28.38 -20.28 1.25
CA SER A 31 -29.18 -19.67 2.29
C SER A 31 -28.26 -19.22 3.43
N TYR A 32 -27.67 -18.04 3.33
CA TYR A 32 -27.19 -17.35 4.54
C TYR A 32 -28.42 -16.83 5.30
N ARG A 33 -28.68 -17.50 6.42
CA ARG A 33 -29.64 -17.11 7.45
C ARG A 33 -29.29 -15.70 7.95
N THR A 34 -29.99 -14.68 7.47
CA THR A 34 -29.97 -13.35 8.07
C THR A 34 -30.82 -13.38 9.34
N LYS A 35 -30.20 -13.03 10.49
CA LYS A 35 -30.94 -12.62 11.70
C LYS A 35 -31.44 -11.19 11.45
N PRO A 36 -32.75 -10.91 11.52
CA PRO A 36 -33.23 -9.53 11.49
C PRO A 36 -33.24 -8.93 12.89
N GLY A 37 -32.66 -7.73 13.06
CA GLY A 37 -32.99 -6.83 14.16
C GLY A 37 -31.81 -6.19 14.89
N ALA A 38 -31.39 -5.01 14.42
CA ALA A 38 -31.21 -3.80 15.25
C ALA A 38 -30.99 -2.58 14.32
N PRO A 39 -31.60 -1.41 14.63
CA PRO A 39 -31.65 -0.26 13.74
C PRO A 39 -30.35 0.53 13.67
N SER A 40 -30.15 1.12 12.49
CA SER A 40 -29.16 2.15 12.15
C SER A 40 -29.11 3.29 13.18
N ALA A 41 -27.94 3.46 13.79
CA ALA A 41 -27.46 4.74 14.33
C ALA A 41 -26.23 5.10 13.47
N SER A 42 -26.36 5.98 12.48
CA SER A 42 -26.29 7.45 12.62
C SER A 42 -25.08 7.92 13.42
N GLY A 43 -24.06 8.39 12.69
CA GLY A 43 -23.20 9.49 13.12
C GLY A 43 -22.03 9.14 14.04
N ALA A 44 -21.04 8.40 13.53
CA ALA A 44 -19.67 8.60 14.00
C ALA A 44 -19.01 9.61 13.06
N ASP A 45 -19.11 10.86 13.46
CA ASP A 45 -18.30 11.99 13.01
C ASP A 45 -16.81 11.60 13.04
N THR A 46 -16.28 11.13 11.91
CA THR A 46 -14.84 11.06 11.71
C THR A 46 -14.35 12.48 11.52
N THR A 47 -14.09 13.16 12.63
CA THR A 47 -13.18 14.32 12.65
C THR A 47 -11.79 13.82 12.22
N GLN A 48 -11.60 13.71 10.91
CA GLN A 48 -10.32 13.43 10.30
C GLN A 48 -9.44 14.65 10.60
N LYS A 49 -8.54 14.47 11.58
CA LYS A 49 -7.49 15.44 11.90
C LYS A 49 -6.85 15.88 10.57
N PRO A 50 -6.81 17.18 10.24
CA PRO A 50 -6.31 17.63 8.95
C PRO A 50 -4.88 17.11 8.79
N ALA A 51 -4.68 16.31 7.73
CA ALA A 51 -3.37 15.74 7.43
C ALA A 51 -2.38 16.90 7.24
N PRO A 52 -1.20 16.86 7.88
CA PRO A 52 -0.13 17.82 7.60
C PRO A 52 0.14 17.90 6.10
N PRO A 53 0.59 19.06 5.59
CA PRO A 53 0.95 19.20 4.17
C PRO A 53 1.90 18.08 3.77
N ALA A 54 1.62 17.44 2.63
CA ALA A 54 2.37 16.30 2.14
C ALA A 54 3.84 16.68 1.96
N ARG A 55 4.73 16.06 2.74
CA ARG A 55 6.18 16.20 2.58
C ARG A 55 6.63 15.50 1.30
N PRO A 56 7.62 16.04 0.58
CA PRO A 56 8.16 15.38 -0.61
C PRO A 56 8.78 14.02 -0.25
N VAL A 57 8.65 13.05 -1.15
CA VAL A 57 9.08 11.66 -0.90
C VAL A 57 10.58 11.57 -0.64
N GLU A 58 11.37 12.37 -1.34
CA GLU A 58 12.83 12.41 -1.23
C GLU A 58 13.28 12.86 0.17
N GLU A 59 12.56 13.82 0.76
CA GLU A 59 12.81 14.27 2.13
C GLU A 59 12.46 13.16 3.13
N LEU A 60 11.31 12.49 2.94
CA LEU A 60 10.93 11.36 3.78
C LEU A 60 11.96 10.23 3.72
N ILE A 61 12.49 9.93 2.54
CA ILE A 61 13.52 8.90 2.35
C ILE A 61 14.81 9.26 3.09
N ARG A 62 15.25 10.52 3.01
CA ARG A 62 16.42 11.01 3.78
C ARG A 62 16.17 10.85 5.28
N ASP A 63 14.98 11.21 5.74
CA ASP A 63 14.61 11.21 7.15
C ASP A 63 14.49 9.80 7.74
N LEU A 64 14.46 8.73 6.93
CA LEU A 64 14.53 7.34 7.41
C LEU A 64 15.79 7.03 8.22
N ALA A 65 16.88 7.77 8.03
CA ALA A 65 18.11 7.66 8.81
C ALA A 65 18.43 8.95 9.59
N ALA A 66 17.41 9.77 9.88
CA ALA A 66 17.60 10.96 10.69
C ALA A 66 18.13 10.58 12.09
N PRO A 67 19.03 11.36 12.71
CA PRO A 67 19.57 11.04 14.04
C PRO A 67 18.48 10.92 15.12
N ALA A 68 17.44 11.75 15.03
CA ALA A 68 16.32 11.76 15.96
C ALA A 68 15.33 10.63 15.66
N PHE A 69 15.06 9.79 16.66
CA PHE A 69 14.12 8.66 16.53
C PHE A 69 12.73 9.10 16.06
N ARG A 70 12.20 10.19 16.63
CA ARG A 70 10.88 10.74 16.26
C ARG A 70 10.80 11.02 14.75
N THR A 71 11.83 11.65 14.19
CA THR A 71 11.89 12.00 12.77
C THR A 71 11.88 10.75 11.88
N ARG A 72 12.59 9.69 12.29
CA ARG A 72 12.59 8.40 11.56
C ARG A 72 11.20 7.76 11.57
N GLU A 73 10.55 7.72 12.73
CA GLU A 73 9.21 7.14 12.86
C GLU A 73 8.15 7.92 12.08
N ASP A 74 8.21 9.25 12.12
CA ASP A 74 7.30 10.11 11.37
C ASP A 74 7.50 9.95 9.85
N ALA A 75 8.75 9.83 9.40
CA ALA A 75 9.07 9.54 8.01
C ALA A 75 8.61 8.15 7.58
N THR A 76 8.88 7.13 8.40
CA THR A 76 8.41 5.76 8.19
C THR A 76 6.89 5.71 8.04
N ARG A 77 6.13 6.33 8.96
CA ARG A 77 4.67 6.37 8.90
C ARG A 77 4.15 7.10 7.66
N SER A 78 4.80 8.21 7.30
CA SER A 78 4.42 8.98 6.11
C SER A 78 4.62 8.17 4.83
N LEU A 79 5.80 7.55 4.65
CA LEU A 79 6.11 6.71 3.50
C LEU A 79 5.21 5.47 3.43
N TRP A 80 4.89 4.89 4.59
CA TRP A 80 3.99 3.76 4.67
C TRP A 80 2.58 4.12 4.20
N GLY A 81 2.07 5.28 4.61
CA GLY A 81 0.76 5.79 4.19
C GLY A 81 0.69 6.16 2.69
N LEU A 82 1.82 6.45 2.05
CA LEU A 82 1.87 6.66 0.59
C LEU A 82 1.69 5.36 -0.21
N GLY A 83 2.00 4.20 0.38
CA GLY A 83 1.84 2.90 -0.27
C GLY A 83 2.66 2.77 -1.56
N ASP A 84 2.01 2.29 -2.62
CA ASP A 84 2.66 1.94 -3.89
C ASP A 84 3.42 3.10 -4.53
N SER A 85 2.98 4.35 -4.35
CA SER A 85 3.65 5.51 -4.93
C SER A 85 5.05 5.76 -4.35
N ALA A 86 5.34 5.23 -3.16
CA ALA A 86 6.66 5.33 -2.52
C ALA A 86 7.60 4.19 -2.92
N LEU A 87 7.11 3.10 -3.54
CA LEU A 87 7.90 1.88 -3.77
C LEU A 87 9.16 2.13 -4.60
N SER A 88 9.07 2.92 -5.67
CA SER A 88 10.23 3.18 -6.53
C SER A 88 11.37 3.87 -5.76
N ALA A 89 11.05 4.88 -4.95
CA ALA A 89 12.03 5.59 -4.13
C ALA A 89 12.58 4.70 -3.00
N LEU A 90 11.72 3.92 -2.35
CA LEU A 90 12.11 2.97 -1.31
C LEU A 90 13.04 1.88 -1.85
N GLN A 91 12.81 1.37 -3.07
CA GLN A 91 13.67 0.38 -3.71
C GLN A 91 15.10 0.90 -3.96
N GLN A 92 15.23 2.20 -4.24
CA GLN A 92 16.54 2.84 -4.35
C GLN A 92 17.18 2.99 -2.96
N ALA A 93 16.42 3.47 -1.98
CA ALA A 93 16.88 3.62 -0.60
C ALA A 93 17.30 2.29 0.05
N ALA A 94 16.64 1.18 -0.32
CA ALA A 94 17.00 -0.18 0.11
C ALA A 94 18.40 -0.63 -0.35
N LYS A 95 19.02 0.09 -1.29
CA LYS A 95 20.38 -0.14 -1.80
C LYS A 95 21.37 0.92 -1.30
N ALA A 96 20.94 1.83 -0.43
CA ALA A 96 21.77 2.89 0.09
C ALA A 96 22.94 2.35 0.93
N LYS A 97 24.00 3.15 1.00
CA LYS A 97 25.20 2.83 1.81
C LYS A 97 24.91 2.86 3.31
N ASP A 98 23.96 3.69 3.73
CA ASP A 98 23.54 3.76 5.12
C ASP A 98 22.72 2.50 5.48
N PRO A 99 23.21 1.67 6.42
CA PRO A 99 22.53 0.45 6.80
C PRO A 99 21.17 0.71 7.46
N GLU A 100 21.01 1.79 8.23
CA GLU A 100 19.74 2.09 8.89
C GLU A 100 18.68 2.48 7.86
N GLN A 101 19.03 3.35 6.91
CA GLN A 101 18.15 3.72 5.80
C GLN A 101 17.73 2.49 4.99
N ALA A 102 18.70 1.63 4.65
CA ALA A 102 18.45 0.46 3.81
C ALA A 102 17.55 -0.57 4.50
N ILE A 103 17.73 -0.81 5.81
CA ILE A 103 16.90 -1.75 6.58
C ILE A 103 15.45 -1.24 6.65
N ARG A 104 15.24 0.02 7.04
CA ARG A 104 13.89 0.60 7.14
C ARG A 104 13.18 0.64 5.80
N ALA A 105 13.90 0.96 4.72
CA ALA A 105 13.32 0.96 3.37
C ALA A 105 12.84 -0.45 2.95
N ARG A 106 13.62 -1.50 3.23
CA ARG A 106 13.22 -2.89 2.94
C ARG A 106 11.99 -3.32 3.74
N GLU A 107 11.93 -2.94 5.01
CA GLU A 107 10.77 -3.22 5.86
C GLU A 107 9.49 -2.58 5.29
N LEU A 108 9.58 -1.30 4.90
CA LEU A 108 8.46 -0.58 4.27
C LEU A 108 8.03 -1.20 2.94
N ILE A 109 8.98 -1.53 2.04
CA ILE A 109 8.67 -2.19 0.77
C ILE A 109 7.83 -3.45 1.03
N ARG A 110 8.27 -4.27 1.99
CA ARG A 110 7.57 -5.51 2.31
C ARG A 110 6.16 -5.26 2.87
N LYS A 111 6.01 -4.32 3.81
CA LYS A 111 4.70 -3.97 4.37
C LYS A 111 3.75 -3.49 3.27
N ILE A 112 4.22 -2.62 2.39
CA ILE A 112 3.45 -2.09 1.26
C ILE A 112 3.07 -3.21 0.28
N GLN A 113 4.00 -4.07 -0.12
CA GLN A 113 3.73 -5.18 -1.04
C GLN A 113 2.75 -6.22 -0.49
N LEU A 114 2.68 -6.37 0.83
CA LEU A 114 1.71 -7.24 1.51
C LEU A 114 0.40 -6.53 1.81
N PHE A 115 0.20 -5.29 1.33
CA PHE A 115 -0.95 -4.44 1.61
C PHE A 115 -1.22 -4.25 3.11
N ILE A 116 -0.18 -4.35 3.94
CA ILE A 116 -0.24 -3.96 5.34
C ILE A 116 -0.13 -2.44 5.34
N THR A 117 -1.11 -1.77 5.92
CA THR A 117 -1.21 -0.31 6.03
C THR A 117 -0.97 0.11 7.48
N PRO A 118 -0.71 1.40 7.76
CA PRO A 118 -0.62 1.90 9.13
C PRO A 118 -1.87 1.62 9.99
N ASP A 119 -3.02 1.47 9.34
CA ASP A 119 -4.32 1.24 9.99
C ASP A 119 -4.70 -0.25 10.06
N THR A 120 -3.88 -1.15 9.51
CA THR A 120 -4.10 -2.60 9.62
C THR A 120 -4.08 -3.02 11.08
N ASP A 121 -5.02 -3.87 11.48
CA ASP A 121 -5.13 -4.37 12.85
C ASP A 121 -3.76 -4.87 13.35
N PRO A 122 -3.27 -4.37 14.50
CA PRO A 122 -2.00 -4.80 15.08
C PRO A 122 -1.92 -6.32 15.28
N ALA A 123 -3.04 -6.99 15.57
CA ALA A 123 -3.09 -8.44 15.71
C ALA A 123 -2.77 -9.15 14.39
N VAL A 124 -3.34 -8.66 13.28
CA VAL A 124 -3.07 -9.18 11.93
C VAL A 124 -1.62 -8.91 11.54
N THR A 125 -1.13 -7.70 11.78
CA THR A 125 0.27 -7.34 11.51
C THR A 125 1.23 -8.25 12.28
N ALA A 126 0.97 -8.49 13.56
CA ALA A 126 1.76 -9.39 14.40
C ALA A 126 1.73 -10.85 13.93
N MET A 127 0.58 -11.33 13.43
CA MET A 127 0.48 -12.68 12.85
C MET A 127 1.35 -12.81 11.60
N VAL A 128 1.32 -11.82 10.70
CA VAL A 128 2.14 -11.82 9.47
C VAL A 128 3.63 -11.78 9.80
N GLU A 129 4.04 -10.91 10.74
CA GLU A 129 5.43 -10.84 11.19
C GLU A 129 5.90 -12.12 11.87
N ARG A 130 5.04 -12.75 12.69
CA ARG A 130 5.33 -14.03 13.34
C ARG A 130 5.52 -15.14 12.31
N TYR A 131 4.60 -15.23 11.34
CA TYR A 131 4.69 -16.24 10.29
C TYR A 131 5.98 -16.11 9.48
N GLU A 132 6.41 -14.89 9.15
CA GLU A 132 7.66 -14.69 8.42
C GLU A 132 8.89 -15.17 9.18
N LYS A 133 8.98 -14.79 10.46
CA LYS A 133 10.15 -15.07 11.32
C LYS A 133 10.19 -16.53 11.79
N ALA A 134 9.07 -17.24 11.75
CA ALA A 134 8.95 -18.62 12.17
C ALA A 134 9.79 -19.58 11.29
N THR A 135 10.43 -20.54 11.95
CA THR A 135 11.01 -21.73 11.33
C THR A 135 9.93 -22.61 10.70
N LEU A 136 10.32 -23.61 9.90
CA LEU A 136 9.36 -24.48 9.23
C LEU A 136 8.42 -25.20 10.21
N ASN A 137 8.94 -25.71 11.33
CA ASN A 137 8.13 -26.40 12.33
C ASN A 137 7.18 -25.43 13.03
N GLU A 138 7.67 -24.26 13.44
CA GLU A 138 6.84 -23.23 14.08
C GLU A 138 5.72 -22.72 13.16
N LYS A 139 5.93 -22.68 11.84
CA LYS A 139 4.88 -22.34 10.88
C LYS A 139 3.74 -23.35 10.84
N LEU A 140 4.03 -24.64 11.02
CA LEU A 140 3.01 -25.69 11.07
C LEU A 140 2.15 -25.54 12.34
N ASP A 141 2.78 -25.16 13.45
CA ASP A 141 2.10 -24.98 14.74
C ASP A 141 1.19 -23.74 14.78
N LEU A 142 1.39 -22.74 13.89
CA LEU A 142 0.55 -21.53 13.85
C LEU A 142 -0.89 -21.79 13.35
N PHE A 143 -1.16 -22.96 12.76
CA PHE A 143 -2.45 -23.32 12.18
C PHE A 143 -3.09 -24.55 12.81
N ALA A 144 -2.47 -25.12 13.85
CA ALA A 144 -2.99 -26.26 14.61
C ALA A 144 -3.86 -25.80 15.79
#